data_AF-A0A7K2VL55-F1
#
_entry.id   AF-A0A7K2VL55-F1
#
_cell.length_a   1.000
_cell.length_b   1.000
_cell.length_c   1.000
_cell.angle_alpha   90.00
_cell.angle_beta   90.00
_cell.angle_gamma   90.00
#
_symmetry.space_group_name_H-M   'P 1'
#
loop_
_entity.id
_entity.type
_entity.pdbx_description
1 polymer ?
#
loop_
_entity_poly.entity_id
_entity_poly.type
_entity_poly.pdbx_seq_one_letter_code
_entity_poly.pdbx_strand_id
1 'polypeptide(L)'
;MRRLFPVTDETAARAARQGSAAPDGAGEWSLAELAAAYAYPVSGDGGPRTWLRANMVSTLDGAAQHDGRSQPISCAADMRIFGTLRALADVVLVGAETVRQEGYRPARARKEFAAAREAAGEGPAPAVAVVSGSLDLDFSLPLYTSPLVPTVVLTGADAPADRVAAAERAGARVVV
;
A
#
# COMPACT_ATOMS: atom_id res chain seq x y z
N MET A 1 -8.22 -10.03 6.11
CA MET A 1 -8.97 -10.11 4.83
C MET A 1 -10.39 -10.53 5.19
N ARG A 2 -11.40 -9.68 4.96
CA ARG A 2 -12.79 -9.96 5.40
C ARG A 2 -13.58 -10.80 4.39
N ARG A 3 -13.05 -10.94 3.16
CA ARG A 3 -13.48 -11.92 2.16
C ARG A 3 -12.25 -12.50 1.48
N LEU A 4 -11.99 -13.79 1.68
CA LEU A 4 -11.18 -14.56 0.72
C LEU A 4 -12.05 -14.69 -0.52
N PHE A 5 -11.63 -14.09 -1.64
CA PHE A 5 -12.25 -14.42 -2.92
C PHE A 5 -12.08 -15.93 -3.11
N PRO A 6 -13.15 -16.68 -3.39
CA PRO A 6 -13.02 -18.10 -3.60
C PRO A 6 -12.30 -18.38 -4.91
N VAL A 7 -11.56 -19.49 -4.93
CA VAL A 7 -11.16 -20.21 -6.14
C VAL A 7 -12.45 -20.39 -6.96
N THR A 8 -12.44 -19.86 -8.18
CA THR A 8 -13.64 -19.64 -9.01
C THR A 8 -14.51 -20.88 -9.20
N ASP A 9 -13.92 -22.08 -9.11
CA ASP A 9 -14.61 -23.33 -9.41
C ASP A 9 -15.47 -23.87 -8.25
N GLU A 10 -15.09 -23.67 -6.98
CA GLU A 10 -15.86 -24.24 -5.85
C GLU A 10 -17.14 -23.44 -5.53
N THR A 11 -17.16 -22.14 -5.82
CA THR A 11 -18.29 -21.27 -5.46
C THR A 11 -19.46 -21.39 -6.41
N ALA A 12 -19.20 -21.56 -7.71
CA ALA A 12 -20.25 -21.85 -8.68
C ALA A 12 -20.97 -23.16 -8.33
N ALA A 13 -20.22 -24.20 -7.97
CA ALA A 13 -20.77 -25.51 -7.61
C ALA A 13 -21.54 -25.49 -6.28
N ARG A 14 -21.16 -24.65 -5.30
CA ARG A 14 -21.85 -24.55 -4.01
C ARG A 14 -23.11 -23.67 -4.07
N ALA A 15 -23.08 -22.56 -4.81
CA ALA A 15 -24.24 -21.69 -5.02
C ALA A 15 -25.38 -22.43 -5.77
N ALA A 16 -25.03 -23.21 -6.79
CA ALA A 16 -26.01 -24.03 -7.53
C ALA A 16 -26.69 -25.09 -6.66
N ARG A 17 -26.00 -25.62 -5.63
CA ARG A 17 -26.54 -26.63 -4.71
C ARG A 17 -27.41 -26.08 -3.58
N GLN A 18 -27.29 -24.80 -3.25
CA GLN A 18 -27.94 -24.21 -2.06
C GLN A 18 -29.15 -23.34 -2.36
N GLY A 19 -29.53 -23.13 -3.63
CA GLY A 19 -30.73 -22.38 -4.00
C GLY A 19 -30.75 -20.92 -3.49
N SER A 20 -29.64 -20.41 -2.97
CA SER A 20 -29.50 -18.99 -2.66
C SER A 20 -29.18 -18.28 -3.95
N ALA A 21 -30.02 -17.31 -4.32
CA ALA A 21 -29.71 -16.36 -5.38
C ALA A 21 -28.25 -15.92 -5.22
N ALA A 22 -27.44 -16.12 -6.26
CA ALA A 22 -26.12 -15.50 -6.32
C ALA A 22 -26.31 -14.01 -6.01
N PRO A 23 -25.53 -13.40 -5.09
CA PRO A 23 -25.63 -11.97 -4.92
C PRO A 23 -25.31 -11.35 -6.28
N ASP A 24 -26.21 -10.52 -6.79
CA ASP A 24 -26.07 -9.78 -8.04
C ASP A 24 -24.66 -9.19 -8.14
N GLY A 25 -23.80 -9.84 -8.92
CA GLY A 25 -22.35 -9.61 -8.92
C GLY A 25 -21.79 -9.26 -10.30
N ALA A 26 -22.65 -8.80 -11.21
CA ALA A 26 -22.28 -8.52 -12.61
C ALA A 26 -21.66 -7.12 -12.82
N GLY A 27 -21.53 -6.31 -11.76
CA GLY A 27 -21.00 -4.94 -11.82
C GLY A 27 -19.59 -4.81 -11.26
N GLU A 28 -18.83 -3.85 -11.80
CA GLU A 28 -17.50 -3.49 -11.28
C GLU A 28 -17.63 -2.86 -9.89
N TRP A 29 -16.84 -3.32 -8.91
CA TRP A 29 -16.93 -2.83 -7.53
C TRP A 29 -16.49 -1.37 -7.43
N SER A 30 -17.26 -0.58 -6.70
CA SER A 30 -16.88 0.78 -6.30
C SER A 30 -15.65 0.78 -5.38
N LEU A 31 -14.98 1.93 -5.27
CA LEU A 31 -13.86 2.08 -4.34
C LEU A 31 -14.29 1.90 -2.88
N ALA A 32 -15.52 2.24 -2.52
CA ALA A 32 -16.07 2.04 -1.18
C ALA A 32 -16.29 0.54 -0.87
N GLU A 33 -16.78 -0.23 -1.84
CA GLU A 33 -16.92 -1.69 -1.69
C GLU A 33 -15.55 -2.37 -1.58
N LEU A 34 -14.58 -1.96 -2.41
CA LEU A 34 -13.20 -2.42 -2.28
C LEU A 34 -12.63 -2.05 -0.90
N ALA A 35 -12.87 -0.82 -0.44
CA ALA A 35 -12.39 -0.33 0.86
C ALA A 35 -12.94 -1.19 2.01
N ALA A 36 -14.24 -1.48 1.99
CA ALA A 36 -14.89 -2.32 2.99
C ALA A 36 -14.37 -3.77 2.98
N ALA A 37 -14.15 -4.34 1.79
CA ALA A 37 -13.61 -5.71 1.65
C ALA A 37 -12.18 -5.85 2.21
N TYR A 38 -11.37 -4.80 2.05
CA TYR A 38 -9.99 -4.73 2.49
C TYR A 38 -9.77 -3.91 3.76
N ALA A 39 -10.83 -3.61 4.52
CA ALA A 39 -10.72 -2.87 5.77
C ALA A 39 -9.76 -3.55 6.75
N TYR A 40 -8.94 -2.76 7.43
CA TYR A 40 -8.13 -3.25 8.54
C TYR A 40 -9.03 -3.75 9.70
N PRO A 41 -8.55 -4.67 10.55
CA PRO A 41 -9.29 -5.06 11.74
C PRO A 41 -9.50 -3.87 12.68
N VAL A 42 -10.69 -3.77 13.28
CA VAL A 42 -10.91 -2.79 14.35
C VAL A 42 -10.12 -3.27 15.57
N SER A 43 -9.33 -2.40 16.18
CA SER A 43 -8.65 -2.69 17.45
C SER A 43 -9.73 -2.92 18.51
N GLY A 44 -9.79 -4.13 19.08
CA GLY A 44 -10.67 -4.42 20.20
C GLY A 44 -10.10 -3.92 21.53
N ASP A 45 -10.74 -4.33 22.62
CA ASP A 45 -10.55 -3.87 24.00
C ASP A 45 -9.12 -4.11 24.58
N GLY A 46 -8.24 -4.79 23.83
CA GLY A 46 -6.87 -5.18 24.22
C GLY A 46 -5.76 -4.22 23.78
N GLY A 47 -6.08 -3.00 23.35
CA GLY A 47 -5.10 -1.98 22.93
C GLY A 47 -4.79 -1.97 21.42
N PRO A 48 -3.92 -1.03 20.97
CA PRO A 48 -3.63 -0.86 19.55
C PRO A 48 -2.92 -2.09 18.98
N ARG A 49 -3.55 -2.73 17.99
CA ARG A 49 -2.94 -3.84 17.25
C ARG A 49 -2.37 -3.35 15.92
N THR A 50 -1.05 -3.42 15.77
CA THR A 50 -0.39 -3.21 14.48
C THR A 50 -0.79 -4.31 13.49
N TRP A 51 -1.10 -3.92 12.26
CA TRP A 51 -1.41 -4.86 11.18
C TRP A 51 -0.52 -4.61 9.97
N LEU A 52 0.25 -5.62 9.58
CA LEU A 52 1.07 -5.58 8.37
C LEU A 52 0.35 -6.30 7.23
N ARG A 53 0.30 -5.66 6.05
CA ARG A 53 -0.25 -6.21 4.81
C ARG A 53 0.81 -6.12 3.72
N ALA A 54 1.07 -7.24 3.05
CA ALA A 54 1.77 -7.25 1.77
C ALA A 54 0.75 -7.25 0.63
N ASN A 55 1.02 -6.49 -0.42
CA ASN A 55 0.27 -6.53 -1.67
C ASN A 55 1.27 -6.71 -2.82
N MET A 56 1.17 -7.82 -3.54
CA MET A 56 2.10 -8.24 -4.58
C MET A 56 1.32 -8.77 -5.77
N VAL A 57 1.95 -8.72 -6.95
CA VAL A 57 1.47 -9.35 -8.18
C VAL A 57 2.53 -10.32 -8.68
N SER A 58 2.12 -11.42 -9.29
CA SER A 58 3.01 -12.36 -9.95
C SER A 58 2.40 -12.86 -11.25
N THR A 59 3.25 -13.25 -12.19
CA THR A 59 2.84 -14.09 -13.33
C THR A 59 2.42 -15.48 -12.85
N LEU A 60 1.84 -16.28 -13.75
CA LEU A 60 1.38 -17.63 -13.45
C LEU A 60 2.54 -18.57 -13.04
N ASP A 61 3.72 -18.36 -13.60
CA ASP A 61 4.96 -19.08 -13.29
C ASP A 61 5.74 -18.47 -12.10
N GLY A 62 5.19 -17.45 -11.43
CA GLY A 62 5.72 -16.92 -10.18
C GLY A 62 6.75 -15.80 -10.33
N ALA A 63 6.93 -15.23 -11.52
CA ALA A 63 7.77 -14.05 -11.69
C ALA A 63 7.09 -12.81 -11.08
N ALA A 64 7.83 -12.04 -10.29
CA ALA A 64 7.35 -10.81 -9.65
C ALA A 64 7.58 -9.55 -10.49
N GLN A 65 8.28 -9.67 -11.62
CA GLN A 65 8.64 -8.56 -12.49
C GLN A 65 8.87 -9.01 -13.93
N HIS A 66 8.74 -8.07 -14.85
CA HIS A 66 9.19 -8.16 -16.23
C HIS A 66 10.04 -6.91 -16.55
N ASP A 67 11.24 -7.10 -17.10
CA ASP A 67 12.22 -6.03 -17.35
C ASP A 67 12.48 -5.11 -16.14
N GLY A 68 12.65 -5.71 -14.97
CA GLY A 68 12.96 -5.06 -13.70
C GLY A 68 11.77 -4.41 -12.99
N ARG A 69 10.57 -4.46 -13.58
CA ARG A 69 9.39 -3.74 -13.07
C ARG A 69 8.17 -4.63 -12.89
N SER A 70 7.33 -4.27 -11.93
CA SER A 70 6.06 -4.95 -11.64
C SER A 70 4.92 -4.47 -12.54
N GLN A 71 4.97 -3.23 -13.03
CA GLN A 71 3.92 -2.62 -13.86
C GLN A 71 3.52 -3.47 -15.08
N PRO A 72 4.44 -4.07 -15.87
CA PRO A 72 4.06 -4.77 -17.10
C PRO A 72 3.22 -6.04 -16.86
N ILE A 73 3.26 -6.60 -15.65
CA ILE A 73 2.48 -7.79 -15.27
C ILE A 73 1.20 -7.43 -14.48
N SER A 74 0.88 -6.14 -14.38
CA SER A 74 -0.32 -5.62 -13.73
C SER A 74 -1.43 -5.30 -14.75
N CYS A 75 -2.62 -4.94 -14.26
CA CYS A 75 -3.77 -4.55 -15.06
C CYS A 75 -4.58 -3.43 -14.40
N ALA A 76 -5.59 -2.90 -15.10
CA ALA A 76 -6.44 -1.83 -14.58
C ALA A 76 -7.16 -2.23 -13.26
N ALA A 77 -7.59 -3.49 -13.15
CA ALA A 77 -8.22 -3.99 -11.93
C ALA A 77 -7.24 -4.05 -10.75
N ASP A 78 -6.02 -4.54 -10.98
CA ASP A 78 -4.96 -4.54 -9.96
C ASP A 78 -4.63 -3.11 -9.51
N MET A 79 -4.52 -2.15 -10.43
CA MET A 79 -4.24 -0.74 -10.09
C MET A 79 -5.34 -0.09 -9.25
N ARG A 80 -6.61 -0.48 -9.43
CA ARG A 80 -7.72 -0.06 -8.56
C ARG A 80 -7.55 -0.60 -7.15
N ILE A 81 -7.25 -1.90 -7.03
CA ILE A 81 -7.00 -2.55 -5.72
C ILE A 81 -5.78 -1.92 -5.06
N PHE A 82 -4.63 -1.88 -5.73
CA PHE A 82 -3.39 -1.26 -5.28
C PHE A 82 -3.63 0.16 -4.74
N GLY A 83 -4.40 0.95 -5.48
CA GLY A 83 -4.75 2.31 -5.08
C GLY A 83 -5.60 2.38 -3.81
N THR A 84 -6.63 1.52 -3.70
CA THR A 84 -7.48 1.41 -2.51
C THR A 84 -6.68 0.96 -1.29
N LEU A 85 -5.83 -0.06 -1.43
CA LEU A 85 -5.04 -0.57 -0.31
C LEU A 85 -4.10 0.49 0.26
N ARG A 86 -3.49 1.32 -0.60
CA ARG A 86 -2.67 2.45 -0.15
C ARG A 86 -3.50 3.52 0.55
N ALA A 87 -4.70 3.80 0.07
CA ALA A 87 -5.57 4.81 0.68
C ALA A 87 -6.05 4.39 2.09
N LEU A 88 -6.17 3.09 2.33
CA LEU A 88 -6.52 2.50 3.64
C LEU A 88 -5.34 2.39 4.61
N ALA A 89 -4.11 2.57 4.16
CA ALA A 89 -2.94 2.40 5.02
C ALA A 89 -2.66 3.67 5.81
N ASP A 90 -2.08 3.52 7.00
CA ASP A 90 -1.42 4.62 7.71
C ASP A 90 -0.06 4.93 7.08
N VAL A 91 0.67 3.87 6.76
CA VAL A 91 2.03 3.91 6.24
C VAL A 91 2.19 2.89 5.12
N VAL A 92 2.75 3.34 4.01
CA VAL A 92 3.22 2.46 2.93
C VAL A 92 4.72 2.21 3.13
N LEU A 93 5.06 0.97 3.50
CA LEU A 93 6.44 0.53 3.62
C LEU A 93 6.98 0.08 2.25
N VAL A 94 8.17 0.54 1.89
CA VAL A 94 8.83 0.20 0.62
C VAL A 94 10.35 0.08 0.80
N GLY A 95 10.97 -0.88 0.11
CA GLY A 95 12.43 -1.02 0.11
C GLY A 95 13.11 0.01 -0.80
N ALA A 96 14.33 0.39 -0.47
CA ALA A 96 15.12 1.37 -1.22
C ALA A 96 15.28 1.03 -2.71
N GLU A 97 15.48 -0.25 -3.05
CA GLU A 97 15.66 -0.66 -4.46
C GLU A 97 14.38 -0.45 -5.28
N THR A 98 13.22 -0.79 -4.72
CA THR A 98 11.94 -0.51 -5.36
C THR A 98 11.73 0.98 -5.56
N VAL A 99 12.15 1.82 -4.60
CA VAL A 99 12.07 3.28 -4.76
C VAL A 99 12.89 3.77 -5.95
N ARG A 100 14.11 3.23 -6.12
CA ARG A 100 14.99 3.58 -7.24
C ARG A 100 14.43 3.13 -8.59
N GLN A 101 13.98 1.89 -8.69
CA GLN A 101 13.56 1.28 -9.96
C GLN A 101 12.18 1.78 -10.42
N GLU A 102 11.25 1.99 -9.49
CA GLU A 102 9.85 2.30 -9.82
C GLU A 102 9.53 3.81 -9.74
N GLY A 103 10.54 4.67 -9.52
CA GLY A 103 10.37 6.12 -9.52
C GLY A 103 9.33 6.60 -8.50
N TYR A 104 9.41 6.09 -7.27
CA TYR A 104 8.40 6.34 -6.24
C TYR A 104 8.17 7.84 -6.01
N ARG A 105 6.89 8.22 -5.87
CA ARG A 105 6.46 9.59 -5.60
C ARG A 105 5.69 9.66 -4.28
N PRO A 106 5.51 10.87 -3.71
CA PRO A 106 4.69 11.02 -2.51
C PRO A 106 3.30 10.44 -2.69
N ALA A 107 2.75 9.94 -1.59
CA ALA A 107 1.34 9.60 -1.55
C ALA A 107 0.48 10.84 -1.83
N ARG A 108 -0.57 10.66 -2.64
CA ARG A 108 -1.52 11.72 -2.99
C ARG A 108 -2.77 11.57 -2.14
N ALA A 109 -3.32 12.71 -1.71
CA ALA A 109 -4.66 12.74 -1.14
C ALA A 109 -5.68 12.32 -2.20
N ARG A 110 -6.42 11.25 -1.92
CA ARG A 110 -7.48 10.74 -2.79
C ARG A 110 -8.81 11.25 -2.28
N LYS A 111 -9.52 12.01 -3.12
CA LYS A 111 -10.77 12.70 -2.71
C LYS A 111 -11.82 11.70 -2.22
N GLU A 112 -11.85 10.53 -2.82
CA GLU A 112 -12.77 9.43 -2.51
C GLU A 112 -12.58 8.87 -1.09
N PHE A 113 -11.39 9.07 -0.50
CA PHE A 113 -11.03 8.59 0.83
C PHE A 113 -10.87 9.71 1.86
N ALA A 114 -10.91 10.98 1.45
CA ALA A 114 -10.62 12.12 2.32
C ALA A 114 -11.53 12.16 3.56
N ALA A 115 -12.85 12.05 3.38
CA ALA A 115 -13.80 12.05 4.49
C ALA A 115 -13.62 10.85 5.43
N ALA A 116 -13.28 9.68 4.88
CA ALA A 116 -13.06 8.48 5.69
C ALA A 116 -11.79 8.61 6.56
N ARG A 117 -10.71 9.15 5.99
CA ARG A 117 -9.45 9.39 6.72
C ARG A 117 -9.64 10.46 7.80
N GLU A 118 -10.34 11.54 7.49
CA GLU A 118 -10.68 12.58 8.47
C GLU A 118 -11.51 12.01 9.63
N ALA A 119 -12.54 11.21 9.34
CA ALA A 119 -13.35 10.55 10.35
C ALA A 119 -12.55 9.57 11.23
N ALA A 120 -11.46 9.00 10.72
CA ALA A 120 -10.54 8.14 11.46
C ALA A 120 -9.44 8.92 12.22
N GLY A 121 -9.39 10.25 12.09
CA GLY A 121 -8.31 11.07 12.67
C GLY A 121 -6.97 10.91 11.96
N GLU A 122 -6.97 10.39 10.73
CA GLU A 122 -5.77 10.17 9.92
C GLU A 122 -5.40 11.42 9.11
N GLY A 123 -4.12 11.52 8.72
CA GLY A 123 -3.66 12.56 7.79
C GLY A 123 -4.26 12.45 6.38
N PRO A 124 -4.07 13.45 5.50
CA PRO A 124 -4.72 13.51 4.18
C PRO A 124 -4.27 12.42 3.19
N ALA A 125 -3.15 11.75 3.46
CA ALA A 125 -2.59 10.65 2.70
C ALA A 125 -1.76 9.74 3.64
N PRO A 126 -1.51 8.48 3.28
CA PRO A 126 -0.56 7.64 4.02
C PRO A 126 0.85 8.23 3.98
N ALA A 127 1.62 8.06 5.05
CA ALA A 127 3.05 8.28 4.99
C ALA A 127 3.72 7.24 4.08
N VAL A 128 4.84 7.58 3.44
CA VAL A 128 5.73 6.59 2.82
C VAL A 128 6.89 6.35 3.77
N ALA A 129 7.18 5.09 4.08
CA ALA A 129 8.34 4.68 4.84
C ALA A 129 9.30 3.89 3.94
N VAL A 130 10.49 4.44 3.72
CA VAL A 130 11.54 3.82 2.91
C VAL A 130 12.51 3.09 3.82
N VAL A 131 12.68 1.78 3.62
CA VAL A 131 13.67 0.97 4.34
C VAL A 131 14.98 0.97 3.57
N SER A 132 16.05 1.47 4.19
CA SER A 132 17.38 1.51 3.60
C SER A 132 18.46 1.47 4.67
N GLY A 133 19.35 0.47 4.65
CA GLY A 133 20.51 0.45 5.56
C GLY A 133 21.65 1.37 5.13
N SER A 134 21.87 1.56 3.82
CA SER A 134 22.95 2.41 3.30
C SER A 134 22.55 3.87 3.13
N LEU A 135 21.25 4.18 3.12
CA LEU A 135 20.69 5.47 2.72
C LEU A 135 21.18 5.95 1.35
N ASP A 136 21.56 5.03 0.46
CA ASP A 136 21.97 5.36 -0.92
C ASP A 136 20.73 5.68 -1.78
N LEU A 137 20.21 6.89 -1.57
CA LEU A 137 18.95 7.39 -2.09
C LEU A 137 19.17 8.81 -2.61
N ASP A 138 18.52 9.14 -3.73
CA ASP A 138 18.50 10.51 -4.22
C ASP A 138 17.47 11.35 -3.45
N PHE A 139 17.96 12.05 -2.42
CA PHE A 139 17.13 12.90 -1.58
C PHE A 139 16.65 14.20 -2.28
N SER A 140 17.07 14.46 -3.52
CA SER A 140 16.51 15.56 -4.31
C SER A 140 15.14 15.23 -4.91
N LEU A 141 14.77 13.95 -4.94
CA LEU A 141 13.52 13.49 -5.56
C LEU A 141 12.28 14.04 -4.83
N PRO A 142 11.17 14.25 -5.57
CA PRO A 142 9.90 14.73 -4.99
C PRO A 142 9.37 13.89 -3.83
N LEU A 143 9.75 12.62 -3.77
CA LEU A 143 9.43 11.73 -2.65
C LEU A 143 9.83 12.34 -1.30
N TYR A 144 10.94 13.06 -1.26
CA TYR A 144 11.48 13.65 -0.04
C TYR A 144 11.17 15.14 0.04
N THR A 145 11.24 15.87 -1.07
CA THR A 145 11.20 17.33 -1.10
C THR A 145 9.79 17.95 -1.20
N SER A 146 8.76 17.18 -1.56
CA SER A 146 7.39 17.71 -1.71
C SER A 146 6.26 16.76 -1.29
N PRO A 147 6.37 16.00 -0.18
CA PRO A 147 5.28 15.13 0.24
C PRO A 147 4.21 15.89 1.07
N LEU A 148 2.95 15.44 0.98
CA LEU A 148 1.86 15.94 1.85
C LEU A 148 2.06 15.51 3.31
N VAL A 149 2.69 14.34 3.51
CA VAL A 149 3.05 13.78 4.81
C VAL A 149 4.54 13.42 4.73
N PRO A 150 5.41 13.93 5.63
CA PRO A 150 6.84 13.69 5.55
C PRO A 150 7.19 12.22 5.35
N THR A 151 8.06 11.95 4.37
CA THR A 151 8.57 10.60 4.11
C THR A 151 9.44 10.16 5.29
N VAL A 152 9.20 8.95 5.78
CA VAL A 152 10.01 8.32 6.82
C VAL A 152 11.11 7.50 6.17
N VAL A 153 12.33 7.57 6.68
CA VAL A 153 13.43 6.68 6.29
C VAL A 153 13.77 5.82 7.49
N LEU A 154 13.56 4.51 7.35
CA LEU A 154 13.92 3.51 8.36
C LEU A 154 15.30 2.95 8.01
N THR A 155 16.24 3.08 8.94
CA THR A 155 17.61 2.58 8.81
C THR A 155 18.05 1.83 10.05
N GLY A 156 19.26 1.28 10.05
CA GLY A 156 19.90 0.67 11.23
C GLY A 156 20.90 1.61 11.92
N ALA A 157 21.37 1.21 13.10
CA ALA A 157 22.29 1.97 13.94
C ALA A 157 23.62 2.34 13.26
N ASP A 158 24.05 1.55 12.28
CA ASP A 158 25.30 1.77 11.54
C ASP A 158 25.13 2.71 10.32
N ALA A 159 24.01 3.44 10.24
CA ALA A 159 23.74 4.37 9.15
C ALA A 159 24.83 5.45 9.04
N PRO A 160 25.35 5.75 7.82
CA PRO A 160 26.30 6.84 7.64
C PRO A 160 25.68 8.19 8.07
N ALA A 161 26.30 8.84 9.05
CA ALA A 161 25.77 10.05 9.67
C ALA A 161 25.59 11.22 8.68
N ASP A 162 26.46 11.31 7.68
CA ASP A 162 26.37 12.29 6.59
C ASP A 162 25.11 12.09 5.74
N ARG A 163 24.73 10.83 5.49
CA ARG A 163 23.52 10.48 4.73
C ARG A 163 22.25 10.64 5.56
N VAL A 164 22.30 10.38 6.86
CA VAL A 164 21.20 10.71 7.78
C VAL A 164 20.93 12.21 7.75
N ALA A 165 21.97 13.03 7.92
CA ALA A 165 21.85 14.48 7.85
C ALA A 165 21.37 14.97 6.46
N ALA A 166 21.73 14.28 5.37
CA ALA A 166 21.23 14.57 4.03
C ALA A 166 19.74 14.30 3.89
N ALA A 167 19.26 13.17 4.41
CA ALA A 167 17.84 12.82 4.42
C ALA A 167 17.01 13.85 5.21
N GLU A 168 17.47 14.23 6.41
CA GLU A 168 16.79 15.21 7.26
C GLU A 168 16.74 16.60 6.62
N ARG A 169 17.84 17.05 6.01
CA ARG A 169 17.88 18.32 5.26
C ARG A 169 16.91 18.34 4.08
N ALA A 170 16.64 17.18 3.48
CA ALA A 170 15.67 17.05 2.39
C ALA A 170 14.21 17.00 2.86
N GLY A 171 13.96 16.99 4.18
CA GLY A 171 12.62 16.95 4.76
C GLY A 171 12.14 15.54 5.14
N ALA A 172 13.00 14.52 5.03
CA ALA A 172 12.67 13.19 5.50
C ALA A 172 12.82 13.06 7.02
N ARG A 173 11.98 12.26 7.65
CA ARG A 173 12.14 11.87 9.05
C ARG A 173 12.91 10.56 9.13
N VAL A 174 14.12 10.58 9.69
CA VAL A 174 14.92 9.37 9.87
C VAL A 174 14.56 8.70 11.18
N VAL A 175 14.43 7.37 11.15
CA VAL A 175 14.23 6.51 12.32
C VAL A 175 15.28 5.41 12.27
N VAL A 176 15.98 5.23 13.40
CA VAL A 176 17.09 4.28 13.61
C VAL A 176 16.64 3.20 14.57
#